data_AF-A0A966QT99-F1
#
_entry.id   AF-A0A966QT99-F1
#
_cell.length_a   1.000
_cell.length_b   1.000
_cell.length_c   1.000
_cell.angle_alpha   90.00
_cell.angle_beta   90.00
_cell.angle_gamma   90.00
#
_symmetry.space_group_name_H-M   'P 1'
#
loop_
_entity.id
_entity.type
_entity.pdbx_description
1 polymer ?
#
loop_
_entity_poly.entity_id
_entity_poly.type
_entity_poly.pdbx_seq_one_letter_code
_entity_poly.pdbx_strand_id
1 'polypeptide(L)'
;MSGEAALHAGLVWKCVADDELLPTARAVAAKAAAAPKELLTLMKKTIIEIGSLPTHAEAVEFELGPQVWTTRQPWFRERLAALQAKISKR
;
A
#
# COMPACT_ATOMS: atom_id res chain seq x y z
N MET A 1 -28.15 -0.78 -3.20
CA MET A 1 -27.11 -1.50 -2.43
C MET A 1 -26.72 -0.63 -1.25
N SER A 2 -26.66 -1.16 -0.02
CA SER A 2 -26.20 -0.41 1.16
C SER A 2 -24.67 -0.44 1.29
N GLY A 3 -24.11 0.35 2.22
CA GLY A 3 -22.67 0.33 2.50
C GLY A 3 -22.16 -1.04 2.99
N GLU A 4 -22.95 -1.74 3.80
CA GLU A 4 -22.65 -3.08 4.30
C GLU A 4 -22.66 -4.12 3.17
N ALA A 5 -23.66 -4.04 2.28
CA ALA A 5 -23.74 -4.92 1.13
C ALA A 5 -22.54 -4.70 0.18
N ALA A 6 -22.12 -3.44 -0.02
CA ALA A 6 -20.93 -3.13 -0.80
C ALA A 6 -19.63 -3.65 -0.15
N LEU A 7 -19.54 -3.58 1.18
CA LEU A 7 -18.40 -4.11 1.93
C LEU A 7 -18.31 -5.64 1.79
N HIS A 8 -19.44 -6.33 1.93
CA HIS A 8 -19.50 -7.78 1.75
C HIS A 8 -19.12 -8.21 0.33
N ALA A 9 -19.51 -7.41 -0.68
CA ALA A 9 -19.14 -7.63 -2.08
C ALA A 9 -17.69 -7.23 -2.41
N GLY A 10 -16.92 -6.68 -1.46
CA GLY A 10 -15.53 -6.24 -1.69
C GLY A 10 -15.38 -4.96 -2.51
N LEU A 11 -16.45 -4.20 -2.72
CA LEU A 11 -16.45 -2.96 -3.51
C LEU A 11 -15.97 -1.75 -2.70
N VAL A 12 -16.07 -1.82 -1.38
CA VAL A 12 -15.56 -0.79 -0.46
C VAL A 12 -14.67 -1.43 0.60
N TRP A 13 -13.72 -0.66 1.12
CA TRP A 13 -12.80 -1.13 2.15
C TRP A 13 -13.41 -1.15 3.57
N LYS A 14 -14.27 -0.18 3.89
CA LYS A 14 -14.89 -0.02 5.20
C LYS A 14 -16.22 0.71 5.10
N CYS A 15 -17.23 0.23 5.83
CA CYS A 15 -18.47 0.98 6.11
C CYS A 15 -18.36 1.57 7.54
N VAL A 16 -18.74 2.82 7.72
CA VAL A 16 -18.69 3.56 8.99
C VAL A 16 -19.96 4.40 9.15
N ALA A 17 -20.22 4.91 10.36
CA ALA A 17 -21.31 5.87 10.57
C ALA A 17 -21.07 7.17 9.78
N ASP A 18 -22.15 7.87 9.43
CA ASP A 18 -22.11 9.08 8.59
C ASP A 18 -21.19 10.17 9.15
N ASP A 19 -21.20 10.36 10.48
CA ASP A 19 -20.36 11.34 11.18
C ASP A 19 -18.88 10.93 11.23
N GLU A 20 -18.58 9.65 11.09
CA GLU A 20 -17.22 9.10 11.04
C GLU A 20 -16.63 9.05 9.61
N LEU A 21 -17.44 9.27 8.58
CA LEU A 21 -17.03 9.10 7.18
C LEU A 21 -15.85 10.00 6.81
N LEU A 22 -15.98 11.31 7.03
CA LEU A 22 -14.90 12.27 6.69
C LEU A 22 -13.64 12.09 7.56
N PRO A 23 -13.74 11.94 8.90
CA PRO A 23 -12.57 11.63 9.72
C PRO A 23 -11.82 10.38 9.24
N THR A 24 -12.55 9.29 8.97
CA THR A 24 -11.96 8.03 8.50
C THR A 24 -11.28 8.20 7.14
N ALA A 25 -11.96 8.81 6.17
CA ALA A 25 -11.41 9.03 4.84
C ALA A 25 -10.13 9.89 4.88
N ARG A 26 -10.12 10.96 5.69
CA ARG A 26 -8.95 11.83 5.88
C ARG A 26 -7.79 11.09 6.53
N ALA A 27 -8.04 10.23 7.52
CA ALA A 27 -7.00 9.43 8.16
C ALA A 27 -6.32 8.47 7.17
N VAL A 28 -7.09 7.88 6.24
CA VAL A 28 -6.53 7.06 5.16
C VAL A 28 -5.72 7.90 4.18
N ALA A 29 -6.28 9.02 3.73
CA ALA A 29 -5.60 9.93 2.81
C ALA A 29 -4.30 10.48 3.39
N ALA A 30 -4.26 10.80 4.69
CA ALA A 30 -3.05 11.26 5.37
C ALA A 30 -1.94 10.19 5.36
N LYS A 31 -2.27 8.92 5.56
CA LYS A 31 -1.30 7.81 5.46
C LYS A 31 -0.72 7.71 4.05
N ALA A 32 -1.56 7.82 3.03
CA ALA A 32 -1.12 7.82 1.64
C ALA A 32 -0.24 9.05 1.33
N ALA A 33 -0.65 10.24 1.76
CA ALA A 33 0.10 11.47 1.53
C ALA A 33 1.48 11.49 2.23
N ALA A 34 1.63 10.79 3.35
CA ALA A 34 2.89 10.68 4.07
C ALA A 34 3.89 9.68 3.46
N ALA A 35 3.49 8.88 2.47
CA ALA A 35 4.38 7.92 1.83
C ALA A 35 5.18 8.57 0.68
N PRO A 36 6.41 8.11 0.40
CA PRO A 36 7.18 8.60 -0.75
C PRO A 36 6.41 8.43 -2.06
N LYS A 37 6.23 9.53 -2.81
CA LYS A 37 5.43 9.55 -4.05
C LYS A 37 5.92 8.53 -5.08
N GLU A 38 7.23 8.40 -5.25
CA GLU A 38 7.84 7.47 -6.20
C GLU A 38 7.53 6.01 -5.83
N LEU A 39 7.59 5.68 -4.53
CA LEU A 39 7.22 4.35 -4.03
C LEU A 39 5.74 4.04 -4.34
N LEU A 40 4.82 4.96 -4.07
CA LEU A 40 3.40 4.76 -4.37
C LEU A 40 3.13 4.59 -5.87
N THR A 41 3.83 5.37 -6.69
CA THR A 41 3.69 5.31 -8.15
C THR A 41 4.17 3.97 -8.69
N LEU A 42 5.35 3.53 -8.25
CA LEU A 42 5.92 2.24 -8.64
C LEU A 42 5.05 1.08 -8.18
N MET A 43 4.63 1.07 -6.91
CA MET A 43 3.77 0.03 -6.35
C MET A 43 2.44 -0.07 -7.09
N LYS A 44 1.77 1.08 -7.37
CA LYS A 44 0.51 1.09 -8.13
C LYS A 44 0.69 0.58 -9.55
N LYS A 45 1.79 0.94 -10.22
CA LYS A 45 2.15 0.42 -11.55
C LYS A 45 2.32 -1.09 -11.52
N THR A 46 3.12 -1.63 -10.59
CA THR A 46 3.35 -3.07 -10.44
C THR A 46 2.04 -3.83 -10.22
N ILE A 47 1.16 -3.35 -9.32
CA ILE A 47 -0.14 -4.00 -9.05
C ILE A 47 -1.04 -4.05 -10.29
N ILE A 48 -1.05 -3.00 -11.12
CA ILE A 48 -1.88 -2.95 -12.33
C ILE A 48 -1.31 -3.89 -13.40
N GLU A 49 0.01 -3.86 -13.60
CA GLU A 49 0.67 -4.58 -14.71
C GLU A 49 0.80 -6.08 -14.43
N ILE A 50 0.99 -6.50 -13.18
CA ILE A 50 1.20 -7.91 -12.81
C ILE A 50 0.01 -8.80 -13.19
N GLY A 51 -1.22 -8.24 -13.25
CA GLY A 51 -2.43 -8.96 -13.64
C GLY A 51 -2.45 -9.39 -15.11
N SER A 52 -1.56 -8.86 -15.95
CA SER A 52 -1.45 -9.23 -17.37
C SER A 52 -0.46 -10.38 -17.62
N LEU A 53 0.26 -10.82 -16.58
CA LEU A 53 1.30 -11.84 -16.72
C LEU A 53 0.71 -13.25 -16.67
N PRO A 54 1.10 -14.17 -17.58
CA PRO A 54 0.42 -15.45 -17.74
C PRO A 54 0.82 -16.49 -16.70
N THR A 55 1.97 -16.32 -16.03
CA THR A 55 2.44 -17.26 -14.99
C THR A 55 2.89 -16.57 -13.72
N HIS A 56 2.85 -17.32 -12.61
CA HIS A 56 3.40 -16.85 -11.34
C HIS A 56 4.90 -16.62 -11.37
N ALA A 57 5.66 -17.41 -12.14
CA ALA A 57 7.11 -17.24 -12.24
C ALA A 57 7.46 -15.90 -12.90
N GLU A 58 6.76 -15.54 -13.97
CA GLU A 58 6.93 -14.23 -14.63
C GLU A 58 6.47 -13.08 -13.73
N ALA A 59 5.40 -13.28 -12.95
CA ALA A 59 4.93 -12.30 -11.97
C ALA A 59 5.99 -11.98 -10.90
N VAL A 60 6.65 -13.01 -10.37
CA VAL A 60 7.75 -12.85 -9.40
C VAL A 60 8.93 -12.11 -10.02
N GLU A 61 9.37 -12.51 -11.22
CA GLU A 61 10.49 -11.87 -11.90
C GLU A 61 10.20 -10.40 -12.21
N PHE A 62 8.98 -10.11 -12.67
CA PHE A 62 8.52 -8.74 -12.93
C PHE A 62 8.52 -7.86 -11.66
N GLU A 63 8.08 -8.40 -10.51
CA GLU A 63 8.02 -7.67 -9.25
C GLU A 63 9.40 -7.45 -8.61
N LEU A 64 10.33 -8.39 -8.81
CA LEU A 64 11.63 -8.39 -8.14
C LEU A 64 12.46 -7.14 -8.45
N GLY A 65 12.51 -6.70 -9.71
CA GLY A 65 13.25 -5.51 -10.13
C GLY A 65 12.81 -4.22 -9.39
N PRO A 66 11.52 -3.85 -9.47
CA PRO A 66 10.93 -2.77 -8.68
C PRO A 66 11.22 -2.89 -7.18
N GLN A 67 11.02 -4.07 -6.58
CA GLN A 67 11.29 -4.28 -5.15
C GLN A 67 12.77 -4.04 -4.81
N VAL A 68 13.71 -4.60 -5.57
CA VAL A 68 15.15 -4.35 -5.34
C VAL A 68 15.48 -2.87 -5.45
N TRP A 69 14.93 -2.17 -6.44
CA TRP A 69 15.11 -0.72 -6.56
C TRP A 69 14.63 0.03 -5.31
N THR A 70 13.47 -0.35 -4.74
CA THR A 70 12.94 0.28 -3.51
C THR A 70 13.91 0.20 -2.33
N THR A 71 14.61 -0.92 -2.18
CA THR A 71 15.58 -1.12 -1.07
C THR A 71 16.79 -0.19 -1.14
N ARG A 72 17.08 0.37 -2.32
CA ARG A 72 18.22 1.26 -2.56
C ARG A 72 17.89 2.74 -2.32
N GLN A 73 16.64 3.06 -1.99
CA GLN A 73 16.21 4.45 -1.84
C GLN A 73 16.48 5.01 -0.44
N PRO A 74 16.69 6.34 -0.29
CA PRO A 74 16.97 6.96 1.01
C PRO A 74 15.88 6.68 2.06
N TRP A 75 14.62 6.80 1.68
CA TRP A 75 13.47 6.56 2.56
C TRP A 75 13.38 5.10 3.05
N PHE A 76 13.97 4.13 2.34
CA PHE A 76 14.02 2.75 2.81
C PHE A 76 14.95 2.61 4.01
N ARG A 77 16.12 3.26 3.96
CA ARG A 77 17.08 3.29 5.07
C ARG A 77 16.48 3.93 6.31
N GLU A 78 15.76 5.04 6.16
CA GLU A 78 15.06 5.71 7.26
C GLU A 78 14.01 4.79 7.90
N ARG A 79 13.22 4.11 7.08
CA ARG A 79 12.20 3.14 7.56
C ARG A 79 12.84 1.95 8.28
N LEU A 80 13.95 1.44 7.75
CA LEU A 80 14.70 0.35 8.38
C LEU A 80 15.27 0.75 9.74
N ALA A 81 15.87 1.94 9.84
CA ALA A 81 16.39 2.47 11.10
C ALA A 81 15.27 2.67 12.13
N ALA A 82 14.12 3.22 11.72
CA ALA A 82 12.95 3.38 12.59
C ALA A 82 12.41 2.02 13.09
N LEU A 83 12.39 1.01 12.22
CA LEU A 83 11.99 -0.36 12.59
C LEU A 83 12.97 -0.99 13.59
N GLN A 84 14.29 -0.89 13.32
CA GLN A 84 15.33 -1.37 14.23
C GLN A 84 15.20 -0.72 15.61
N ALA A 85 15.08 0.61 15.67
CA ALA A 85 14.92 1.34 16.93
C ALA A 85 13.67 0.94 17.72
N LYS A 86 12.59 0.55 17.03
CA LYS A 86 11.36 0.06 17.67
C LYS A 86 11.53 -1.33 18.26
N ILE A 87 12.29 -2.21 17.60
CA ILE A 87 12.52 -3.59 18.03
C ILE A 87 13.54 -3.63 19.17
N SER A 88 14.63 -2.86 19.10
CA SER A 88 15.66 -2.82 20.15
C SER A 88 15.22 -2.16 21.46
N LYS A 89 14.04 -1.53 21.49
CA LYS A 89 13.42 -0.98 22.72
C LYS A 89 12.49 -1.97 23.42
N ARG A 90 12.36 -3.20 22.91
CA ARG A 90 11.69 -4.33 23.56
C ARG A 90 12.75 -5.24 24.18
#